data_AF-A0A7L2X7H0-F1
#
_entry.id   AF-A0A7L2X7H0-F1
#
_cell.length_a   1.000
_cell.length_b   1.000
_cell.length_c   1.000
_cell.angle_alpha   90.00
_cell.angle_beta   90.00
_cell.angle_gamma   90.00
#
_symmetry.space_group_name_H-M   'P 1'
#
loop_
_entity.id
_entity.type
_entity.pdbx_description
1 polymer ?
#
loop_
_entity_poly.entity_id
_entity_poly.type
_entity_poly.pdbx_seq_one_letter_code
_entity_poly.pdbx_strand_id
1 'polypeptide(L)'
;QAPFWAYILGAIGLFIYQSLDAIDGKQARRTNSSSPLGELFDHGCDSISTVFVVLGSCIAIRLGTNPDWLFFCCFVGLFMFYSAHWQTYVSGILRFG
;
A
#
# COMPACT_ATOMS: atom_id res chain seq x y z
N GLN A 1 -13.35 5.63 -19.46
CA GLN A 1 -12.00 5.04 -19.57
C GLN A 1 -10.99 6.17 -19.43
N ALA A 2 -9.96 6.01 -18.59
CA ALA A 2 -8.89 7.01 -18.45
C ALA A 2 -7.92 6.96 -19.64
N PRO A 3 -7.25 8.06 -19.98
CA PRO A 3 -6.25 8.08 -21.06
C PRO A 3 -5.03 7.23 -20.69
N PHE A 4 -4.36 6.67 -21.70
CA PHE A 4 -3.25 5.71 -21.50
C PHE A 4 -2.11 6.26 -20.62
N TRP A 5 -1.77 7.54 -20.79
CA TRP A 5 -0.73 8.20 -20.00
C TRP A 5 -1.04 8.21 -18.49
N ALA A 6 -2.32 8.18 -18.09
CA ALA A 6 -2.70 8.14 -16.69
C ALA A 6 -2.31 6.81 -16.03
N TYR A 7 -2.40 5.69 -16.74
CA TYR A 7 -1.95 4.39 -16.24
C TYR A 7 -0.43 4.31 -16.15
N ILE A 8 0.30 4.88 -17.13
CA ILE A 8 1.77 4.97 -17.07
C ILE A 8 2.20 5.83 -15.88
N LEU A 9 1.63 7.02 -15.71
CA LEU A 9 1.96 7.88 -14.57
C LEU A 9 1.58 7.21 -13.24
N GLY A 10 0.46 6.49 -13.18
CA GLY A 10 0.09 5.70 -12.02
C GLY A 10 1.12 4.62 -11.70
N ALA A 11 1.58 3.86 -12.70
CA ALA A 11 2.60 2.83 -12.50
C ALA A 11 3.95 3.43 -12.05
N ILE A 12 4.39 4.52 -12.66
CA ILE A 12 5.62 5.24 -12.26
C ILE A 12 5.47 5.78 -10.83
N GLY A 13 4.33 6.39 -10.51
CA GLY A 13 4.03 6.93 -9.19
C GLY A 13 4.04 5.85 -8.11
N LEU A 14 3.42 4.69 -8.38
CA LEU A 14 3.45 3.53 -7.48
C LEU A 14 4.87 3.01 -7.25
N PHE A 15 5.66 2.91 -8.32
CA PHE A 15 7.06 2.48 -8.21
C PHE A 15 7.90 3.45 -7.38
N ILE A 16 7.73 4.76 -7.59
CA ILE A 16 8.40 5.79 -6.80
C ILE A 16 7.96 5.71 -5.34
N TYR A 17 6.65 5.65 -5.07
CA TYR A 17 6.11 5.57 -3.71
C TYR A 17 6.70 4.38 -2.94
N GLN A 18 6.57 3.16 -3.48
CA GLN A 18 7.11 1.94 -2.86
C GLN A 18 8.63 2.00 -2.67
N SER A 19 9.35 2.66 -3.59
CA SER A 19 10.79 2.82 -3.47
C SER A 19 11.15 3.77 -2.33
N LEU A 20 10.44 4.89 -2.18
CA LEU A 20 10.68 5.87 -1.12
C LEU A 20 10.33 5.30 0.26
N ASP A 21 9.20 4.62 0.35
CA ASP A 21 8.75 3.85 1.51
C ASP A 21 9.81 2.84 1.97
N ALA A 22 10.32 2.00 1.06
CA ALA A 22 11.38 1.04 1.42
C ALA A 22 12.73 1.69 1.82
N ILE A 23 12.94 2.98 1.56
CA ILE A 23 14.19 3.70 1.85
C ILE A 23 14.12 4.45 3.18
N ASP A 24 12.94 4.93 3.61
CA ASP A 24 12.84 5.86 4.73
C ASP A 24 13.31 5.25 6.06
N GLY A 25 12.94 4.00 6.38
CA GLY A 25 13.36 3.29 7.57
C GLY A 25 14.84 2.91 7.50
N LYS A 26 15.38 2.67 6.30
CA LYS A 26 16.83 2.47 6.11
C LYS A 26 17.58 3.76 6.40
N GLN A 27 17.07 4.91 5.95
CA GLN A 27 17.67 6.21 6.24
C GLN A 27 17.56 6.54 7.73
N ALA A 28 16.40 6.35 8.35
CA ALA A 28 16.18 6.62 9.78
C ALA A 28 17.12 5.78 10.67
N ARG A 29 17.44 4.55 10.30
CA ARG A 29 18.46 3.73 10.96
C ARG A 29 19.88 4.27 10.74
N ARG A 30 20.20 4.70 9.51
CA ARG A 30 21.51 5.26 9.16
C ARG A 30 21.80 6.58 9.89
N THR A 31 20.80 7.44 10.06
CA THR A 31 20.91 8.76 10.70
C THR A 31 20.69 8.72 12.21
N ASN A 32 20.47 7.55 12.81
CA ASN A 32 20.07 7.40 14.22
C ASN A 32 18.82 8.22 14.59
N SER A 33 17.90 8.44 13.64
CA SER A 33 16.66 9.19 13.83
C SER A 33 15.42 8.29 13.83
N SER A 34 15.60 6.99 14.10
CA SER A 34 14.50 6.03 14.22
C SER A 34 13.65 6.37 15.45
N SER A 35 12.32 6.42 15.28
CA SER A 35 11.40 6.72 16.37
C SER A 35 10.06 5.97 16.20
N PRO A 36 9.36 5.64 17.30
CA PRO A 36 8.04 5.01 17.23
C PRO A 36 6.99 5.87 16.52
N LEU A 37 7.13 7.19 16.59
CA LEU A 37 6.24 8.11 15.87
C LEU A 37 6.49 8.06 14.35
N GLY A 38 7.75 7.93 13.93
CA GLY A 38 8.10 7.76 12.52
C GLY A 38 7.54 6.46 11.96
N GLU A 39 7.65 5.37 12.70
CA GLU A 39 7.06 4.08 12.35
C GLU A 39 5.52 4.16 12.28
N LEU A 40 4.86 4.81 13.25
CA LEU A 40 3.41 5.02 13.19
C LEU A 40 2.97 5.82 11.96
N PHE A 41 3.74 6.84 11.60
CA PHE A 41 3.46 7.69 10.45
C PHE A 41 3.60 6.91 9.13
N ASP A 42 4.68 6.15 8.98
CA ASP A 42 4.97 5.28 7.84
C ASP A 42 3.82 4.27 7.59
N HIS A 43 3.47 3.48 8.62
CA HIS A 43 2.34 2.56 8.58
C HIS A 43 0.98 3.24 8.31
N GLY A 44 0.79 4.47 8.82
CA GLY A 44 -0.40 5.27 8.58
C GLY A 44 -0.53 5.70 7.11
N CYS A 45 0.57 6.16 6.52
CA CYS A 45 0.66 6.47 5.09
C CYS A 45 0.35 5.23 4.24
N ASP A 46 0.94 4.09 4.57
CA ASP A 46 0.68 2.83 3.87
C ASP A 46 -0.77 2.37 3.93
N SER A 47 -1.42 2.54 5.08
CA SER A 47 -2.83 2.19 5.25
C SER A 47 -3.75 3.01 4.33
N ILE A 48 -3.46 4.30 4.16
CA ILE A 48 -4.22 5.19 3.28
C ILE A 48 -3.90 4.87 1.81
N SER A 49 -2.61 4.78 1.48
CA SER A 49 -2.15 4.53 0.11
C SER A 49 -2.69 3.21 -0.44
N THR A 50 -2.70 2.15 0.36
CA THR A 50 -3.19 0.81 -0.03
C THR A 50 -4.62 0.82 -0.57
N VAL A 51 -5.51 1.64 0.00
CA VAL A 51 -6.90 1.79 -0.48
C VAL A 51 -6.92 2.27 -1.93
N PHE A 52 -6.13 3.30 -2.23
CA PHE A 52 -6.06 3.89 -3.57
C PHE A 52 -5.34 2.96 -4.56
N VAL A 53 -4.29 2.25 -4.13
CA VAL A 53 -3.59 1.28 -4.98
C VAL A 53 -4.54 0.16 -5.39
N VAL A 54 -5.21 -0.48 -4.44
CA VAL A 54 -6.11 -1.62 -4.71
C VAL A 54 -7.27 -1.20 -5.63
N LEU A 55 -7.90 -0.06 -5.35
CA LEU A 55 -8.98 0.46 -6.19
C LEU A 55 -8.47 0.81 -7.60
N GLY A 56 -7.34 1.51 -7.70
CA GLY A 56 -6.72 1.90 -8.95
C GLY A 56 -6.34 0.70 -9.81
N SER A 57 -5.78 -0.35 -9.21
CA SER A 57 -5.46 -1.62 -9.88
C SER A 57 -6.71 -2.30 -10.43
N CYS A 58 -7.79 -2.38 -9.64
CA CYS A 58 -9.05 -2.98 -10.10
C CYS A 58 -9.68 -2.20 -11.28
N ILE A 59 -9.60 -0.86 -11.24
CA ILE A 59 -10.07 -0.02 -12.36
C ILE A 59 -9.20 -0.22 -13.60
N ALA A 60 -7.88 -0.32 -13.45
CA ALA A 60 -6.94 -0.50 -14.56
C ALA A 60 -7.19 -1.82 -15.33
N ILE A 61 -7.54 -2.90 -14.64
CA ILE A 61 -7.89 -4.20 -15.25
C ILE A 61 -9.36 -4.28 -15.71
N ARG A 62 -10.09 -3.15 -15.72
CA ARG A 62 -11.49 -3.02 -16.17
C ARG A 62 -12.51 -3.79 -15.31
N LEU A 63 -12.17 -4.12 -14.06
CA LEU A 63 -13.11 -4.76 -13.13
C LEU A 63 -14.26 -3.84 -12.74
N GLY A 64 -14.18 -2.53 -13.00
CA GLY A 64 -15.28 -1.59 -12.76
C GLY A 64 -16.56 -1.85 -13.57
N THR A 65 -16.51 -2.72 -14.58
CA THR A 65 -17.71 -3.17 -15.30
C THR A 65 -18.50 -4.24 -14.55
N ASN A 66 -17.91 -4.86 -13.52
CA ASN A 66 -18.54 -5.85 -12.68
C ASN A 66 -18.39 -5.46 -11.20
N PRO A 67 -19.38 -4.76 -10.61
CA PRO A 67 -19.26 -4.16 -9.29
C PRO A 67 -19.09 -5.20 -8.17
N ASP A 68 -19.64 -6.40 -8.31
CA ASP A 68 -19.51 -7.47 -7.32
C ASP A 68 -18.07 -7.97 -7.24
N TRP A 69 -17.44 -8.19 -8.40
CA TRP A 69 -16.03 -8.59 -8.47
C TRP A 69 -15.09 -7.46 -8.02
N LEU A 70 -15.40 -6.21 -8.38
CA LEU A 70 -14.66 -5.05 -7.89
C LEU A 70 -14.69 -4.98 -6.36
N PHE A 71 -15.88 -5.09 -5.76
CA PHE A 71 -16.03 -5.10 -4.30
C PHE A 71 -15.27 -6.25 -3.67
N PHE A 72 -15.41 -7.47 -4.20
CA PHE A 72 -14.73 -8.65 -3.69
C PHE A 72 -13.20 -8.50 -3.71
N CYS A 73 -12.62 -8.06 -4.83
CA CYS A 73 -11.17 -7.85 -4.95
C CYS A 73 -10.68 -6.75 -4.01
N CYS A 74 -11.39 -5.62 -3.90
CA CYS A 74 -11.06 -4.55 -2.97
C CYS A 74 -11.12 -5.02 -1.51
N PHE A 75 -12.18 -5.75 -1.16
CA PHE A 75 -12.37 -6.29 0.19
C PHE A 75 -11.26 -7.26 0.56
N VAL A 76 -10.93 -8.21 -0.31
CA VAL A 76 -9.85 -9.18 -0.09
C VAL A 76 -8.49 -8.49 0.05
N GLY A 77 -8.18 -7.52 -0.82
CA GLY A 77 -6.93 -6.76 -0.77
C GLY A 77 -6.75 -6.02 0.56
N LEU A 78 -7.79 -5.30 0.99
CA LEU A 78 -7.78 -4.59 2.28
C LEU A 78 -7.75 -5.56 3.47
N PHE A 79 -8.53 -6.63 3.42
CA PHE A 79 -8.56 -7.65 4.46
C PHE A 79 -7.18 -8.26 4.68
N MET A 80 -6.47 -8.62 3.61
CA MET A 80 -5.10 -9.13 3.71
C MET A 80 -4.16 -8.11 4.35
N PHE A 81 -4.20 -6.84 3.91
CA PHE A 81 -3.36 -5.78 4.48
C PHE A 81 -3.60 -5.59 5.98
N TYR A 82 -4.86 -5.47 6.41
CA TYR A 82 -5.21 -5.30 7.82
C TYR A 82 -4.91 -6.56 8.64
N SER A 83 -5.03 -7.76 8.06
CA SER A 83 -4.67 -9.00 8.75
C SER A 83 -3.17 -9.09 9.04
N ALA A 84 -2.31 -8.62 8.12
CA ALA A 84 -0.86 -8.56 8.34
C ALA A 84 -0.49 -7.56 9.45
N HIS A 85 -1.15 -6.41 9.49
CA HIS A 85 -0.99 -5.43 10.56
C HIS A 85 -1.48 -5.96 11.90
N TRP A 86 -2.64 -6.64 11.92
CA TRP A 86 -3.17 -7.29 13.10
C TRP A 86 -2.21 -8.36 13.64
N GLN A 87 -1.65 -9.19 12.76
CA GLN A 87 -0.66 -10.19 13.16
C GLN A 87 0.57 -9.53 13.78
N THR A 88 1.02 -8.41 13.24
CA THR A 88 2.15 -7.65 13.77
C THR A 88 1.84 -7.07 15.14
N TYR A 89 0.63 -6.53 15.33
CA TYR A 89 0.16 -6.05 16.63
C TYR A 89 0.16 -7.15 17.69
N VAL A 90 -0.31 -8.37 17.35
CA VAL A 90 -0.40 -9.49 18.30
C VAL A 90 0.96 -10.14 18.56
N SER A 91 1.80 -10.33 17.54
CA SER A 91 3.05 -11.10 17.63
C SER A 91 4.28 -10.25 17.91
N GLY A 92 4.21 -8.94 17.70
CA GLY A 92 5.38 -8.04 17.71
C GLY A 92 6.38 -8.30 16.58
N ILE A 93 6.06 -9.17 15.62
CA ILE A 93 6.95 -9.54 14.51
C ILE A 93 6.20 -9.39 13.19
N LEU A 94 6.63 -8.43 12.38
CA LEU A 94 6.19 -8.31 10.99
C LEU A 94 7.03 -9.25 10.11
N ARG A 95 6.38 -10.27 9.54
CA ARG A 95 7.01 -11.19 8.59
C ARG A 95 6.68 -10.74 7.17
N PHE A 96 7.68 -10.23 6.47
CA PHE A 96 7.61 -10.06 5.02
C PHE A 96 7.84 -11.43 4.37
N GLY A 97 6.89 -11.87 3.54
CA GLY A 97 7.03 -13.07 2.71
C GLY A 97 7.99 -12.86 1.55
#